data_AF-A0A838YZH4-F1
#
_entry.id   AF-A0A838YZH4-F1
#
_cell.length_a   1.000
_cell.length_b   1.000
_cell.length_c   1.000
_cell.angle_alpha   90.00
_cell.angle_beta   90.00
_cell.angle_gamma   90.00
#
_symmetry.space_group_name_H-M   'P 1'
#
loop_
_entity.id
_entity.type
_entity.pdbx_description
1 polymer ?
#
loop_
_entity_poly.entity_id
_entity_poly.type
_entity_poly.pdbx_seq_one_letter_code
_entity_poly.pdbx_strand_id
1 'polypeptide(L)'
;MDEKQLEQLSSSSGIPLELLSRSIQARAESSGVTPADILNSWSGGEAIDPIPASKEEVNVVEEATNEIPDNTNNADETTEEQLEETVFEESVNQEIPSSVAVMLEDIPPPVTISQKIIKSLRYGLSFGVVAGFIQGLVASSYLYDGLILEAETQNLIAEYSPISFVAIVSLSTAFFSILNSLNLKKILDSNFEGFGVLTTDRESIYTGAGLGLVFGSSIAFYVINSIGQRIEGILPEDPVVNLISVSGALWRIVILSAIIQALVSIISMLLGVPKGLEKYEDLEANKIRSRIVGSIVIPLGSIVVGGIIAVAIAQIFLNFHEYAPLFALIISAAILLFASVMSSAPKIKITRSEVLIASAGVLTLIIIIASVAASQH
;
A
#
# COMPACT_ATOMS: atom_id res chain seq x y z
N MET A 1 -18.24 -28.08 -27.95
CA MET A 1 -18.69 -26.74 -28.42
C MET A 1 -18.01 -26.49 -29.74
N ASP A 2 -18.72 -26.04 -30.79
CA ASP A 2 -18.11 -25.83 -32.11
C ASP A 2 -17.28 -24.53 -32.12
N GLU A 3 -15.95 -24.68 -32.22
CA GLU A 3 -15.00 -23.57 -32.16
C GLU A 3 -15.15 -22.61 -33.35
N LYS A 4 -15.54 -23.11 -34.54
CA LYS A 4 -15.67 -22.27 -35.74
C LYS A 4 -16.86 -21.32 -35.64
N GLN A 5 -17.98 -21.80 -35.10
CA GLN A 5 -19.17 -20.97 -34.87
C GLN A 5 -18.92 -19.93 -33.77
N LEU A 6 -18.16 -20.31 -32.73
CA LEU A 6 -17.79 -19.40 -31.65
C LEU A 6 -16.89 -18.24 -32.14
N GLU A 7 -15.90 -18.53 -32.98
CA GLU A 7 -15.02 -17.52 -33.59
C GLU A 7 -15.80 -16.57 -34.52
N GLN A 8 -16.74 -17.10 -35.30
CA GLN A 8 -17.60 -16.31 -36.18
C GLN A 8 -18.52 -15.37 -35.39
N LEU A 9 -19.12 -15.85 -34.30
CA LEU A 9 -19.95 -15.03 -33.40
C LEU A 9 -19.12 -14.00 -32.63
N SER A 10 -17.91 -14.34 -32.20
CA SER A 10 -16.99 -13.38 -31.57
C SER A 10 -16.61 -12.26 -32.54
N SER A 11 -16.34 -12.61 -33.80
CA SER A 11 -15.99 -11.65 -34.85
C SER A 11 -17.16 -10.75 -35.25
N SER A 12 -18.39 -11.27 -35.31
CA SER A 12 -19.57 -10.51 -35.71
C SER A 12 -20.13 -9.62 -34.59
N SER A 13 -20.05 -10.07 -33.33
CA SER A 13 -20.53 -9.32 -32.16
C SER A 13 -19.51 -8.34 -31.58
N GLY A 14 -18.23 -8.46 -31.95
CA GLY A 14 -17.15 -7.67 -31.37
C GLY A 14 -16.80 -8.05 -29.93
N ILE A 15 -17.35 -9.15 -29.41
CA ILE A 15 -17.10 -9.65 -28.06
C ILE A 15 -15.89 -10.59 -28.09
N PRO A 16 -14.88 -10.42 -27.20
CA PRO A 16 -13.74 -11.35 -27.11
C PRO A 16 -14.16 -12.82 -26.87
N LEU A 17 -13.49 -13.75 -27.56
CA LEU A 17 -13.80 -15.19 -27.56
C LEU A 17 -13.96 -15.77 -26.14
N GLU A 18 -13.09 -15.37 -25.21
CA GLU A 18 -13.08 -15.88 -23.83
C GLU A 18 -14.29 -15.41 -23.01
N LEU A 19 -14.80 -14.20 -23.27
CA LEU A 19 -16.01 -13.70 -22.61
C LEU A 19 -17.26 -14.34 -23.21
N LEU A 20 -17.25 -14.54 -24.52
CA LEU A 20 -18.33 -15.20 -25.23
C LEU A 20 -18.50 -16.66 -24.75
N SER A 21 -17.40 -17.42 -24.67
CA SER A 21 -17.43 -18.81 -24.19
C SER A 21 -17.95 -18.92 -22.76
N ARG A 22 -17.47 -18.05 -21.85
CA ARG A 22 -17.95 -17.98 -20.45
C ARG A 22 -19.43 -17.62 -20.37
N SER A 23 -19.90 -16.71 -21.23
CA SER A 23 -21.31 -16.29 -21.23
C SER A 23 -22.27 -17.37 -21.73
N ILE A 24 -21.82 -18.18 -22.72
CA ILE A 24 -22.56 -19.32 -23.25
C ILE A 24 -22.63 -20.42 -22.20
N GLN A 25 -21.50 -20.72 -21.55
CA GLN A 25 -21.41 -21.70 -20.47
C GLN A 25 -22.32 -21.35 -19.28
N ALA A 26 -22.29 -20.10 -18.82
CA ALA A 26 -23.13 -19.65 -17.71
C ALA A 26 -24.63 -19.70 -18.03
N ARG A 27 -25.03 -19.44 -19.28
CA ARG A 27 -26.44 -19.54 -19.71
C ARG A 27 -26.91 -20.97 -19.90
N ALA A 28 -26.04 -21.84 -20.39
CA ALA A 28 -26.29 -23.27 -20.46
C ALA A 28 -26.59 -23.83 -19.07
N GLU A 29 -25.75 -23.49 -18.09
CA GLU A 29 -25.94 -23.88 -16.68
C GLU A 29 -27.21 -23.28 -16.07
N SER A 30 -27.49 -22.00 -16.31
CA SER A 30 -28.70 -21.34 -15.79
C SER A 30 -30.00 -21.82 -16.43
N SER A 31 -29.96 -22.30 -17.67
CA SER A 31 -31.17 -22.70 -18.43
C SER A 31 -31.33 -24.21 -18.52
N GLY A 32 -30.38 -24.99 -17.97
CA GLY A 32 -30.40 -26.46 -18.01
C GLY A 32 -30.23 -27.05 -19.41
N VAL A 33 -29.66 -26.30 -20.35
CA VAL A 33 -29.44 -26.73 -21.75
C VAL A 33 -27.95 -26.83 -22.07
N THR A 34 -27.57 -27.42 -23.19
CA THR A 34 -26.15 -27.57 -23.50
C THR A 34 -25.54 -26.26 -24.05
N PRO A 35 -24.24 -26.01 -23.86
CA PRO A 35 -23.55 -24.86 -24.47
C PRO A 35 -23.65 -24.83 -26.00
N ALA A 36 -23.79 -25.99 -26.65
CA ALA A 36 -23.96 -26.08 -28.10
C ALA A 36 -25.34 -25.57 -28.55
N ASP A 37 -26.38 -25.79 -27.74
CA ASP A 37 -27.73 -25.31 -28.04
C ASP A 37 -27.77 -23.77 -27.98
N ILE A 38 -27.21 -23.18 -26.92
CA ILE A 38 -27.12 -21.72 -26.77
C ILE A 38 -26.33 -21.11 -27.94
N LEU A 39 -25.19 -21.72 -28.30
CA LEU A 39 -24.37 -21.27 -29.44
C LEU A 39 -25.16 -21.30 -30.76
N ASN A 40 -25.95 -22.36 -30.99
CA ASN A 40 -26.82 -22.49 -32.15
C ASN A 40 -27.96 -21.46 -32.16
N SER A 41 -28.57 -21.16 -31.00
CA SER A 41 -29.62 -20.14 -30.90
C SER A 41 -29.10 -18.73 -31.25
N TRP A 42 -27.83 -18.45 -30.94
CA TRP A 42 -27.21 -17.14 -31.21
C TRP A 42 -26.63 -17.02 -32.61
N SER A 43 -26.28 -18.14 -33.26
CA SER A 43 -25.88 -18.18 -34.66
C SER A 43 -27.06 -18.13 -35.64
N GLY A 44 -28.29 -17.93 -35.14
CA GLY A 44 -29.51 -17.78 -35.95
C GLY A 44 -30.34 -19.06 -36.07
N GLY A 45 -30.07 -20.07 -35.25
CA GLY A 45 -30.88 -21.29 -35.13
C GLY A 45 -32.18 -21.09 -34.33
N GLU A 46 -32.94 -22.17 -34.20
CA GLU A 46 -34.26 -22.19 -33.55
C GLU A 46 -34.19 -21.76 -32.07
N ALA A 47 -35.19 -20.99 -31.61
CA ALA A 47 -35.21 -20.46 -30.25
C ALA A 47 -35.38 -21.59 -29.23
N ILE A 48 -34.62 -21.52 -28.14
CA ILE A 48 -34.70 -22.49 -27.05
C ILE A 48 -35.79 -22.03 -26.08
N ASP A 49 -36.81 -22.86 -25.88
CA ASP A 49 -37.78 -22.68 -24.80
C ASP A 49 -37.13 -23.09 -23.46
N PRO A 50 -37.03 -22.19 -22.47
CA PRO A 50 -36.48 -22.55 -21.16
C PRO A 50 -37.41 -23.52 -20.44
N ILE A 51 -36.85 -24.62 -19.93
CA ILE A 51 -37.56 -25.53 -19.02
C ILE A 51 -37.86 -24.75 -17.72
N PRO A 52 -39.11 -24.75 -17.20
CA PRO A 52 -39.41 -24.02 -15.98
C PRO A 52 -38.64 -24.61 -14.79
N ALA A 53 -37.93 -23.74 -14.08
CA ALA A 53 -37.14 -24.07 -12.90
C ALA A 53 -38.03 -24.72 -11.81
N SER A 54 -37.79 -26.00 -11.52
CA SER A 54 -38.38 -26.67 -10.37
C SER A 54 -37.67 -26.21 -9.09
N LYS A 55 -38.45 -25.66 -8.16
CA LYS A 55 -38.15 -25.63 -6.73
C LYS A 55 -38.33 -27.04 -6.13
N GLU A 56 -37.89 -27.21 -4.88
CA GLU A 56 -37.93 -28.40 -3.98
C GLU A 56 -36.72 -29.34 -4.10
N GLU A 57 -35.84 -29.38 -3.09
CA GLU A 57 -35.91 -29.98 -1.73
C GLU A 57 -35.40 -31.44 -1.68
N VAL A 58 -34.40 -31.65 -0.82
CA VAL A 58 -34.09 -32.84 0.02
C VAL A 58 -34.11 -34.23 -0.65
N ASN A 59 -32.95 -34.90 -0.73
CA ASN A 59 -32.74 -36.13 0.06
C ASN A 59 -31.28 -36.60 0.13
N VAL A 60 -30.93 -37.06 1.33
CA VAL A 60 -29.74 -37.80 1.77
C VAL A 60 -29.85 -39.26 1.30
N VAL A 61 -28.76 -39.93 0.91
CA VAL A 61 -28.45 -41.36 1.22
C VAL A 61 -26.93 -41.62 1.09
N GLU A 62 -26.41 -42.39 2.05
CA GLU A 62 -25.06 -42.93 2.30
C GLU A 62 -24.66 -44.16 1.44
N GLU A 63 -23.48 -44.72 1.77
CA GLU A 63 -22.94 -46.07 1.48
C GLU A 63 -22.24 -46.28 0.11
N ALA A 64 -21.11 -46.99 -0.03
CA ALA A 64 -20.30 -47.78 0.90
C ALA A 64 -18.88 -48.01 0.34
N THR A 65 -18.00 -48.34 1.27
CA THR A 65 -16.62 -48.87 1.23
C THR A 65 -16.43 -50.09 0.32
N ASN A 66 -15.22 -50.29 -0.22
CA ASN A 66 -14.69 -51.64 -0.45
C ASN A 66 -13.15 -51.70 -0.46
N GLU A 67 -12.63 -52.71 0.24
CA GLU A 67 -11.22 -53.07 0.47
C GLU A 67 -10.69 -54.11 -0.57
N ILE A 68 -9.39 -54.01 -0.93
CA ILE A 68 -8.25 -54.99 -1.03
C ILE A 68 -8.59 -56.44 -1.54
N PRO A 69 -7.75 -57.23 -2.31
CA PRO A 69 -6.29 -57.36 -2.21
C PRO A 69 -5.40 -57.71 -3.45
N ASP A 70 -4.11 -57.32 -3.32
CA ASP A 70 -2.83 -58.06 -3.46
C ASP A 70 -2.57 -59.07 -4.63
N ASN A 71 -1.39 -58.99 -5.27
CA ASN A 71 -0.27 -59.98 -5.19
C ASN A 71 0.80 -59.86 -6.33
N THR A 72 2.08 -59.82 -5.92
CA THR A 72 3.34 -60.41 -6.47
C THR A 72 3.76 -60.38 -7.96
N ASN A 73 5.02 -59.98 -8.27
CA ASN A 73 6.25 -60.83 -8.33
C ASN A 73 7.32 -60.36 -9.36
N ASN A 74 8.60 -60.46 -8.91
CA ASN A 74 9.86 -60.79 -9.61
C ASN A 74 10.41 -59.88 -10.74
N ALA A 75 11.72 -59.80 -11.07
CA ALA A 75 13.07 -60.09 -10.54
C ALA A 75 13.98 -60.24 -11.80
N ASP A 76 15.26 -59.84 -11.69
CA ASP A 76 16.47 -60.15 -12.49
C ASP A 76 17.24 -58.86 -12.89
N GLU A 77 18.41 -58.54 -12.35
CA GLU A 77 19.75 -59.20 -12.33
C GLU A 77 20.70 -58.74 -13.45
N THR A 78 21.94 -58.42 -13.01
CA THR A 78 23.25 -58.40 -13.70
C THR A 78 23.76 -57.08 -14.32
N THR A 79 24.64 -56.29 -13.67
CA THR A 79 26.14 -56.35 -13.57
C THR A 79 26.85 -56.21 -14.95
N GLU A 80 27.92 -55.45 -15.19
CA GLU A 80 29.13 -55.17 -14.39
C GLU A 80 30.06 -54.16 -15.13
N GLU A 81 30.84 -53.37 -14.35
CA GLU A 81 32.26 -52.95 -14.58
C GLU A 81 32.63 -51.94 -15.71
N GLN A 82 33.55 -50.95 -15.58
CA GLN A 82 34.57 -50.50 -14.59
C GLN A 82 35.27 -49.24 -15.23
N LEU A 83 35.72 -48.15 -14.59
CA LEU A 83 36.89 -47.92 -13.70
C LEU A 83 36.90 -46.41 -13.31
N GLU A 84 36.82 -46.07 -12.01
CA GLU A 84 37.87 -45.53 -11.10
C GLU A 84 38.27 -44.05 -11.36
N GLU A 85 38.26 -43.11 -10.40
CA GLU A 85 38.96 -43.12 -9.10
C GLU A 85 38.40 -42.02 -8.13
N THR A 86 38.10 -42.41 -6.88
CA THR A 86 38.44 -41.79 -5.56
C THR A 86 38.14 -40.28 -5.29
N VAL A 87 37.67 -39.78 -4.13
CA VAL A 87 37.50 -40.28 -2.74
C VAL A 87 36.90 -39.13 -1.89
N PHE A 88 35.93 -39.43 -1.01
CA PHE A 88 35.82 -39.08 0.44
C PHE A 88 34.37 -38.99 0.97
N GLU A 89 33.99 -40.10 1.62
CA GLU A 89 33.19 -40.26 2.85
C GLU A 89 31.84 -39.55 3.01
N GLU A 90 30.80 -40.32 2.68
CA GLU A 90 29.48 -40.27 3.29
C GLU A 90 29.46 -41.15 4.56
N SER A 91 29.06 -40.58 5.70
CA SER A 91 28.71 -41.36 6.89
C SER A 91 27.24 -41.75 6.83
N VAL A 92 27.04 -43.06 6.70
CA VAL A 92 25.79 -43.81 6.51
C VAL A 92 24.88 -43.83 7.75
N ASN A 93 23.59 -44.00 7.47
CA ASN A 93 22.48 -44.53 8.29
C ASN A 93 21.83 -43.59 9.32
N GLN A 94 20.54 -43.28 9.10
CA GLN A 94 19.45 -44.12 9.62
C GLN A 94 18.12 -43.72 8.99
N GLU A 95 17.50 -44.63 8.24
CA GLU A 95 16.10 -44.51 7.82
C GLU A 95 15.20 -44.39 9.06
N ILE A 96 14.52 -43.25 9.19
CA ILE A 96 13.38 -43.08 10.08
C ILE A 96 12.18 -42.78 9.16
N PRO A 97 11.09 -43.53 9.29
CA PRO A 97 10.00 -43.52 8.33
C PRO A 97 9.34 -42.15 8.20
N SER A 98 9.09 -41.80 6.94
CA SER A 98 8.12 -40.83 6.45
C SER A 98 6.83 -40.85 7.28
N SER A 99 6.70 -39.89 8.19
CA SER A 99 5.44 -39.24 8.56
C SER A 99 5.77 -38.04 9.44
N VAL A 100 6.47 -37.06 8.85
CA VAL A 100 6.22 -35.68 9.29
C VAL A 100 4.80 -35.41 8.84
N ALA A 101 3.84 -35.69 9.71
CA ALA A 101 2.52 -35.10 9.62
C ALA A 101 2.78 -33.61 9.42
N VAL A 102 2.53 -33.14 8.21
CA VAL A 102 2.37 -31.73 7.91
C VAL A 102 1.24 -31.32 8.83
N MET A 103 1.58 -30.80 10.00
CA MET A 103 0.64 -30.07 10.82
C MET A 103 0.25 -28.88 9.94
N LEU A 104 -0.85 -29.06 9.20
CA LEU A 104 -1.61 -27.94 8.69
C LEU A 104 -1.95 -27.15 9.94
N GLU A 105 -1.17 -26.10 10.20
CA GLU A 105 -1.53 -25.11 11.19
C GLU A 105 -2.93 -24.66 10.80
N ASP A 106 -3.91 -25.03 11.61
CA ASP A 106 -5.32 -24.74 11.37
C ASP A 106 -5.50 -23.24 11.64
N ILE A 107 -5.19 -22.43 10.62
CA ILE A 107 -5.30 -20.99 10.72
C ILE A 107 -6.81 -20.68 10.67
N PRO A 108 -7.36 -20.01 11.70
CA PRO A 108 -8.77 -19.71 11.73
C PRO A 108 -9.15 -18.81 10.55
N PRO A 109 -10.39 -18.96 10.02
CA PRO A 109 -10.86 -18.14 8.91
C PRO A 109 -10.86 -16.65 9.28
N PRO A 110 -10.66 -15.77 8.30
CA PRO A 110 -10.54 -14.34 8.57
C PRO A 110 -11.86 -13.75 9.03
N VAL A 111 -11.79 -12.89 10.04
CA VAL A 111 -12.97 -12.16 10.53
C VAL A 111 -13.48 -11.15 9.52
N THR A 112 -14.76 -10.79 9.65
CA THR A 112 -15.40 -9.79 8.79
C THR A 112 -14.70 -8.44 8.85
N ILE A 113 -14.76 -7.69 7.74
CA ILE A 113 -14.14 -6.35 7.62
C ILE A 113 -14.66 -5.40 8.71
N SER A 114 -15.96 -5.43 9.02
CA SER A 114 -16.56 -4.60 10.07
C SER A 114 -15.93 -4.83 11.44
N GLN A 115 -15.66 -6.08 11.81
CA GLN A 115 -14.99 -6.41 13.07
C GLN A 115 -13.53 -5.92 13.08
N LYS A 116 -12.81 -6.07 11.95
CA LYS A 116 -11.46 -5.52 11.78
C LYS A 116 -11.44 -4.00 11.98
N ILE A 117 -12.38 -3.29 11.37
CA ILE A 117 -12.48 -1.83 11.50
C ILE A 117 -12.74 -1.42 12.94
N ILE A 118 -13.74 -2.02 13.61
CA ILE A 118 -14.10 -1.63 14.99
C ILE A 118 -12.96 -1.87 15.97
N LYS A 119 -12.25 -3.00 15.87
CA LYS A 119 -11.12 -3.30 16.76
C LYS A 119 -9.92 -2.41 16.46
N SER A 120 -9.61 -2.20 15.19
CA SER A 120 -8.51 -1.31 14.78
C SER A 120 -8.78 0.14 15.19
N LEU A 121 -10.02 0.60 15.09
CA LEU A 121 -10.46 1.92 15.57
C LEU A 121 -10.22 2.07 17.07
N ARG A 122 -10.67 1.12 17.89
CA ARG A 122 -10.50 1.17 19.36
C ARG A 122 -9.02 1.17 19.74
N TYR A 123 -8.23 0.31 19.12
CA TYR A 123 -6.78 0.28 19.32
C TYR A 123 -6.16 1.64 18.97
N GLY A 124 -6.42 2.15 17.76
CA GLY A 124 -5.81 3.38 17.29
C GLY A 124 -6.25 4.62 18.08
N LEU A 125 -7.49 4.69 18.56
CA LEU A 125 -7.93 5.74 19.49
C LEU A 125 -7.15 5.68 20.80
N SER A 126 -7.04 4.51 21.43
CA SER A 126 -6.32 4.35 22.69
C SER A 126 -4.82 4.67 22.57
N PHE A 127 -4.18 4.15 21.52
CA PHE A 127 -2.80 4.46 21.19
C PHE A 127 -2.62 5.95 20.88
N GLY A 128 -3.56 6.54 20.15
CA GLY A 128 -3.49 7.92 19.70
C GLY A 128 -3.66 8.95 20.81
N VAL A 129 -4.40 8.66 21.88
CA VAL A 129 -4.42 9.52 23.07
C VAL A 129 -3.04 9.57 23.73
N VAL A 130 -2.40 8.41 23.92
CA VAL A 130 -1.07 8.32 24.53
C VAL A 130 -0.01 8.99 23.63
N ALA A 131 0.00 8.63 22.35
CA ALA A 131 0.88 9.21 21.36
C ALA A 131 0.67 10.73 21.24
N GLY A 132 -0.59 11.18 21.22
CA GLY A 132 -0.96 12.60 21.16
C GLY A 132 -0.50 13.38 22.37
N PHE A 133 -0.56 12.80 23.58
CA PHE A 133 -0.05 13.45 24.78
C PHE A 133 1.47 13.61 24.74
N ILE A 134 2.20 12.56 24.37
CA ILE A 134 3.67 12.62 24.22
C ILE A 134 4.04 13.62 23.11
N GLN A 135 3.34 13.55 21.97
CA GLN A 135 3.53 14.46 20.84
C GLN A 135 3.25 15.92 21.23
N GLY A 136 2.19 16.17 21.99
CA GLY A 136 1.84 17.49 22.51
C GLY A 136 2.92 18.04 23.43
N LEU A 137 3.51 17.20 24.31
CA LEU A 137 4.64 17.59 25.14
C LEU A 137 5.89 17.91 24.32
N VAL A 138 6.21 17.08 23.32
CA VAL A 138 7.35 17.33 22.42
C VAL A 138 7.14 18.65 21.68
N ALA A 139 5.98 18.87 21.07
CA ALA A 139 5.68 20.12 20.36
C ALA A 139 5.70 21.33 21.30
N SER A 140 5.14 21.21 22.50
CA SER A 140 5.14 22.28 23.51
C SER A 140 6.55 22.61 24.00
N SER A 141 7.45 21.62 24.06
CA SER A 141 8.86 21.85 24.44
C SER A 141 9.55 22.85 23.53
N TYR A 142 9.18 22.89 22.24
CA TYR A 142 9.71 23.86 21.27
C TYR A 142 9.01 25.21 21.31
N LEU A 143 7.93 25.34 22.07
CA LEU A 143 7.19 26.59 22.25
C LEU A 143 7.63 27.34 23.52
N TYR A 144 8.55 26.80 24.33
CA TYR A 144 8.93 27.42 25.60
C TYR A 144 9.96 28.57 25.50
N ASP A 145 10.68 28.68 24.40
CA ASP A 145 11.80 29.65 24.24
C ASP A 145 11.33 31.11 24.06
N GLY A 146 10.02 31.36 23.96
CA GLY A 146 9.44 32.69 23.73
C GLY A 146 8.07 32.85 24.38
N LEU A 147 7.90 32.35 25.61
CA LEU A 147 6.62 32.42 26.32
C LEU A 147 6.25 33.85 26.71
N ILE A 148 5.03 34.22 26.35
CA ILE A 148 4.37 35.47 26.69
C ILE A 148 3.06 35.11 27.41
N LEU A 149 2.81 35.76 28.54
CA LEU A 149 1.53 35.64 29.23
C LEU A 149 0.57 36.69 28.66
N GLU A 150 -0.52 36.24 28.06
CA GLU A 150 -1.56 37.15 27.56
C GLU A 150 -2.25 37.83 28.75
N ALA A 151 -2.22 39.16 28.78
CA ALA A 151 -2.68 39.94 29.93
C ALA A 151 -4.19 39.77 30.21
N GLU A 152 -5.00 39.56 29.17
CA GLU A 152 -6.46 39.48 29.28
C GLU A 152 -6.97 38.08 29.64
N THR A 153 -6.39 37.04 29.02
CA THR A 153 -6.88 35.66 29.14
C THR A 153 -6.04 34.80 30.09
N GLN A 154 -4.88 35.30 30.52
CA GLN A 154 -3.84 34.54 31.23
C GLN A 154 -3.37 33.27 30.49
N ASN A 155 -3.61 33.20 29.17
CA ASN A 155 -3.10 32.10 28.35
C ASN A 155 -1.61 32.27 28.10
N LEU A 156 -0.90 31.13 28.11
CA LEU A 156 0.48 31.05 27.64
C LEU A 156 0.48 31.05 26.11
N ILE A 157 1.06 32.09 25.53
CA ILE A 157 1.31 32.23 24.10
C ILE A 157 2.81 32.09 23.87
N ALA A 158 3.19 31.50 22.75
CA ALA A 158 4.58 31.35 22.36
C ALA A 158 4.81 31.89 20.96
N GLU A 159 5.95 32.53 20.76
CA GLU A 159 6.50 32.74 19.43
C GLU A 159 6.94 31.39 18.83
N TYR A 160 6.61 31.17 17.55
CA TYR A 160 6.96 29.93 16.86
C TYR A 160 7.32 30.16 15.39
N SER A 161 8.15 29.27 14.84
CA SER A 161 8.36 29.18 13.38
C SER A 161 7.34 28.22 12.77
N PRO A 162 6.52 28.64 11.80
CA PRO A 162 5.55 27.77 11.14
C PRO A 162 6.20 26.53 10.51
N ILE A 163 7.38 26.68 9.91
CA ILE A 163 8.11 25.59 9.26
C ILE A 163 8.56 24.57 10.30
N SER A 164 9.18 25.02 11.39
CA SER A 164 9.64 24.13 12.46
C SER A 164 8.47 23.41 13.13
N PHE A 165 7.37 24.12 13.38
CA PHE A 165 6.17 23.53 13.98
C PHE A 165 5.57 22.44 13.10
N VAL A 166 5.42 22.70 11.79
CA VAL A 166 4.96 21.69 10.82
C VAL A 166 5.90 20.49 10.78
N ALA A 167 7.21 20.72 10.76
CA ALA A 167 8.19 19.63 10.75
C ALA A 167 8.11 18.77 12.01
N ILE A 168 8.08 19.38 13.20
CA ILE A 168 8.02 18.65 14.48
C ILE A 168 6.73 17.82 14.58
N VAL A 169 5.58 18.42 14.29
CA VAL A 169 4.28 17.72 14.34
C VAL A 169 4.22 16.62 13.29
N SER A 170 4.71 16.86 12.07
CA SER A 170 4.72 15.85 11.00
C SER A 170 5.63 14.66 11.31
N LEU A 171 6.87 14.92 11.73
CA LEU A 171 7.86 13.88 12.05
C LEU A 171 7.46 13.05 13.27
N SER A 172 6.96 13.70 14.33
CA SER A 172 6.47 12.99 15.51
C SER A 172 5.22 12.14 15.19
N THR A 173 4.29 12.66 14.40
CA THR A 173 3.13 11.87 13.92
C THR A 173 3.58 10.67 13.10
N ALA A 174 4.57 10.84 12.20
CA ALA A 174 5.15 9.76 11.42
C ALA A 174 5.78 8.68 12.31
N PHE A 175 6.58 9.08 13.29
CA PHE A 175 7.18 8.16 14.26
C PHE A 175 6.12 7.33 15.00
N PHE A 176 5.09 7.97 15.56
CA PHE A 176 4.03 7.25 16.26
C PHE A 176 3.19 6.38 15.32
N SER A 177 2.99 6.81 14.07
CA SER A 177 2.26 6.02 13.07
C SER A 177 3.03 4.76 12.65
N ILE A 178 4.37 4.81 12.61
CA ILE A 178 5.22 3.61 12.42
C ILE A 178 5.02 2.64 13.58
N LEU A 179 5.10 3.13 14.82
CA LEU A 179 4.90 2.29 16.01
C LEU A 179 3.49 1.69 16.05
N ASN A 180 2.46 2.47 15.73
CA ASN A 180 1.09 2.01 15.63
C ASN A 180 0.98 0.86 14.61
N SER A 181 1.41 1.10 13.37
CA SER A 181 1.29 0.16 12.25
C SER A 181 2.03 -1.16 12.52
N LEU A 182 3.22 -1.10 13.13
CA LEU A 182 4.02 -2.28 13.50
C LEU A 182 3.36 -3.11 14.60
N ASN A 183 2.85 -2.45 15.65
CA ASN A 183 2.33 -3.13 16.83
C ASN A 183 0.89 -3.62 16.63
N LEU A 184 0.06 -2.87 15.89
CA LEU A 184 -1.34 -3.19 15.66
C LEU A 184 -1.53 -4.63 15.19
N LYS A 185 -0.81 -5.03 14.14
CA LYS A 185 -0.97 -6.37 13.53
C LYS A 185 -0.56 -7.47 14.52
N LYS A 186 0.56 -7.28 15.22
CA LYS A 186 1.07 -8.23 16.22
C LYS A 186 0.11 -8.37 17.39
N ILE A 187 -0.47 -7.27 17.87
CA ILE A 187 -1.41 -7.24 18.99
C ILE A 187 -2.74 -7.87 18.58
N LEU A 188 -3.26 -7.54 17.40
CA LEU A 188 -4.55 -8.09 16.96
C LEU A 188 -4.46 -9.59 16.65
N ASP A 189 -3.39 -10.04 16.02
CA ASP A 189 -3.15 -11.46 15.69
C ASP A 189 -2.94 -12.32 16.94
N SER A 190 -2.26 -11.80 17.97
CA SER A 190 -2.00 -12.55 19.22
C SER A 190 -3.19 -12.59 20.18
N ASN A 191 -4.09 -11.61 20.13
CA ASN A 191 -5.20 -11.50 21.09
C ASN A 191 -6.57 -11.90 20.52
N PHE A 192 -6.70 -12.02 19.19
CA PHE A 192 -7.97 -12.30 18.54
C PHE A 192 -7.82 -13.23 17.34
N GLU A 193 -8.59 -14.32 17.34
CA GLU A 193 -8.63 -15.28 16.23
C GLU A 193 -9.14 -14.63 14.93
N GLY A 194 -8.52 -14.99 13.79
CA GLY A 194 -8.91 -14.52 12.46
C GLY A 194 -8.57 -13.05 12.15
N PHE A 195 -7.86 -12.34 13.04
CA PHE A 195 -7.38 -10.97 12.81
C PHE A 195 -5.99 -10.89 12.16
N GLY A 196 -5.34 -12.04 11.96
CA GLY A 196 -4.04 -12.13 11.33
C GLY A 196 -4.01 -11.53 9.92
N VAL A 197 -2.91 -10.86 9.60
CA VAL A 197 -2.69 -10.23 8.29
C VAL A 197 -1.25 -10.48 7.82
N LEU A 198 -1.12 -10.91 6.56
CA LEU A 198 0.14 -11.05 5.85
C LEU A 198 0.65 -9.65 5.47
N THR A 199 1.44 -9.05 6.34
CA THR A 199 2.16 -7.80 6.05
C THR A 199 3.52 -7.87 6.69
N THR A 200 4.54 -7.49 5.94
CA THR A 200 5.91 -7.45 6.45
C THR A 200 6.13 -6.25 7.36
N ASP A 201 7.11 -6.33 8.26
CA ASP A 201 7.50 -5.21 9.12
C ASP A 201 7.92 -3.99 8.28
N ARG A 202 8.59 -4.23 7.13
CA ARG A 202 8.95 -3.16 6.18
C ARG A 202 7.73 -2.44 5.62
N GLU A 203 6.73 -3.17 5.14
CA GLU A 203 5.50 -2.57 4.62
C GLU A 203 4.74 -1.78 5.70
N SER A 204 4.76 -2.29 6.94
CA SER A 204 4.13 -1.61 8.08
C SER A 204 4.84 -0.29 8.41
N ILE A 205 6.18 -0.26 8.35
CA ILE A 205 6.99 0.96 8.49
C ILE A 205 6.65 1.96 7.39
N TYR A 206 6.65 1.54 6.11
CA TYR A 206 6.35 2.45 5.00
C TYR A 206 4.93 3.00 5.06
N THR A 207 3.96 2.17 5.42
CA THR A 207 2.55 2.59 5.59
C THR A 207 2.43 3.59 6.73
N GLY A 208 3.02 3.29 7.89
CA GLY A 208 3.00 4.19 9.05
C GLY A 208 3.71 5.51 8.78
N ALA A 209 4.90 5.48 8.18
CA ALA A 209 5.67 6.67 7.84
C ALA A 209 4.92 7.54 6.83
N GLY A 210 4.42 6.95 5.74
CA GLY A 210 3.71 7.68 4.69
C GLY A 210 2.43 8.34 5.19
N LEU A 211 1.55 7.57 5.85
CA LEU A 211 0.31 8.11 6.41
C LEU A 211 0.59 9.16 7.49
N GLY A 212 1.57 8.91 8.35
CA GLY A 212 1.89 9.82 9.45
C GLY A 212 2.47 11.15 8.98
N LEU A 213 3.26 11.19 7.88
CA LEU A 213 3.72 12.46 7.29
C LEU A 213 2.57 13.25 6.64
N VAL A 214 1.69 12.56 5.91
CA VAL A 214 0.53 13.20 5.24
C VAL A 214 -0.44 13.76 6.28
N PHE A 215 -0.83 12.95 7.27
CA PHE A 215 -1.74 13.39 8.30
C PHE A 215 -1.09 14.35 9.28
N GLY A 216 0.17 14.15 9.65
CA GLY A 216 0.89 15.03 10.57
C GLY A 216 1.09 16.45 10.02
N SER A 217 1.43 16.59 8.73
CA SER A 217 1.44 17.90 8.06
C SER A 217 0.06 18.54 8.04
N SER A 218 -0.99 17.77 7.72
CA SER A 218 -2.38 18.25 7.73
C SER A 218 -2.82 18.73 9.12
N ILE A 219 -2.46 18.00 10.18
CA ILE A 219 -2.70 18.41 11.58
C ILE A 219 -2.01 19.73 11.86
N ALA A 220 -0.73 19.85 11.51
CA ALA A 220 0.04 21.04 11.80
C ALA A 220 -0.56 22.28 11.12
N PHE A 221 -0.93 22.17 9.84
CA PHE A 221 -1.61 23.25 9.12
C PHE A 221 -2.96 23.61 9.75
N TYR A 222 -3.75 22.62 10.14
CA TYR A 222 -5.03 22.86 10.81
C TYR A 222 -4.83 23.59 12.15
N VAL A 223 -3.86 23.17 12.96
CA VAL A 223 -3.55 23.81 14.24
C VAL A 223 -3.13 25.25 14.02
N ILE A 224 -2.17 25.50 13.12
CA ILE A 224 -1.72 26.86 12.76
C ILE A 224 -2.90 27.72 12.30
N ASN A 225 -3.76 27.23 11.41
CA ASN A 225 -4.89 28.01 10.89
C ASN A 225 -5.94 28.30 11.98
N SER A 226 -6.17 27.36 12.88
CA SER A 226 -7.24 27.48 13.89
C SER A 226 -6.90 28.40 15.07
N ILE A 227 -5.62 28.53 15.43
CA ILE A 227 -5.18 29.29 16.64
C ILE A 227 -3.87 30.07 16.46
N GLY A 228 -3.18 29.90 15.34
CA GLY A 228 -1.99 30.69 15.03
C GLY A 228 -2.38 32.12 14.66
N GLN A 229 -1.64 33.07 15.19
CA GLN A 229 -1.75 34.48 14.87
C GLN A 229 -0.46 34.94 14.19
N ARG A 230 -0.60 35.78 13.18
CA ARG A 230 0.52 36.40 12.47
C ARG A 230 0.43 37.91 12.68
N ILE A 231 1.45 38.48 13.31
CA ILE A 231 1.56 39.91 13.52
C ILE A 231 2.58 40.46 12.52
N GLU A 232 2.11 41.32 11.62
CA GLU A 232 2.97 42.02 10.68
C GLU A 232 3.60 43.24 11.36
N GLY A 233 4.86 43.51 11.04
CA GLY A 233 5.58 44.69 11.50
C GLY A 233 4.92 45.97 11.03
N ILE A 234 4.92 47.01 11.88
CA ILE A 234 4.33 48.31 11.53
C ILE A 234 5.28 49.07 10.59
N LEU A 235 6.59 48.95 10.83
CA LEU A 235 7.62 49.46 9.93
C LEU A 235 8.11 48.35 8.98
N PRO A 236 8.60 48.70 7.78
CA PRO A 236 9.16 47.73 6.83
C PRO A 236 10.33 46.91 7.38
N GLU A 237 11.02 47.42 8.40
CA GLU A 237 12.19 46.81 9.04
C GLU A 237 11.80 45.87 10.21
N ASP A 238 10.54 45.92 10.66
CA ASP A 238 10.09 45.13 11.81
C ASP A 238 9.83 43.67 11.42
N PRO A 239 10.32 42.69 12.19
CA PRO A 239 10.14 41.28 11.87
C PRO A 239 8.67 40.85 12.03
N VAL A 240 8.24 39.92 11.16
CA VAL A 240 6.94 39.26 11.30
C VAL A 240 7.03 38.23 12.43
N VAL A 241 6.15 38.35 13.41
CA VAL A 241 6.09 37.45 14.57
C VAL A 241 4.88 36.53 14.42
N ASN A 242 5.08 35.22 14.59
CA ASN A 242 3.99 34.25 14.63
C ASN A 242 3.79 33.78 16.07
N LEU A 243 2.57 33.89 16.56
CA LEU A 243 2.18 33.56 17.92
C LEU A 243 1.18 32.40 17.94
N ILE A 244 1.28 31.51 18.92
CA ILE A 244 0.33 30.42 19.09
C ILE A 244 0.06 30.16 20.58
N SER A 245 -1.19 29.84 20.91
CA SER A 245 -1.56 29.41 22.27
C SER A 245 -0.97 28.03 22.55
N VAL A 246 -0.14 27.90 23.60
CA VAL A 246 0.55 26.65 23.95
C VAL A 246 -0.46 25.59 24.40
N SER A 247 -1.35 25.93 25.33
CA SER A 247 -2.41 25.02 25.80
C SER A 247 -3.38 24.67 24.66
N GLY A 248 -3.74 25.66 23.85
CA GLY A 248 -4.61 25.46 22.70
C GLY A 248 -4.02 24.54 21.64
N ALA A 249 -2.71 24.62 21.41
CA ALA A 249 -1.99 23.75 20.48
C ALA A 249 -1.87 22.32 21.04
N LEU A 250 -1.52 22.17 22.32
CA LEU A 250 -1.39 20.88 22.99
C LEU A 250 -2.68 20.05 22.86
N TRP A 251 -3.82 20.60 23.25
CA TRP A 251 -5.08 19.84 23.22
C TRP A 251 -5.55 19.48 21.81
N ARG A 252 -5.33 20.37 20.84
CA ARG A 252 -5.64 20.06 19.44
C ARG A 252 -4.76 18.94 18.91
N ILE A 253 -3.46 18.95 19.22
CA ILE A 253 -2.54 17.87 18.86
C ILE A 253 -3.02 16.56 19.49
N VAL A 254 -3.36 16.54 20.78
CA VAL A 254 -3.83 15.32 21.46
C VAL A 254 -5.08 14.74 20.78
N ILE A 255 -6.10 15.57 20.56
CA ILE A 255 -7.38 15.14 19.98
C ILE A 255 -7.19 14.66 18.54
N LEU A 256 -6.47 15.43 17.73
CA LEU A 256 -6.25 15.10 16.33
C LEU A 256 -5.35 13.86 16.18
N SER A 257 -4.35 13.69 17.04
CA SER A 257 -3.53 12.47 17.05
C SER A 257 -4.37 11.23 17.40
N ALA A 258 -5.35 11.32 18.30
CA ALA A 258 -6.28 10.22 18.55
C ALA A 258 -7.04 9.80 17.27
N ILE A 259 -7.57 10.77 16.53
CA ILE A 259 -8.30 10.54 15.28
C ILE A 259 -7.37 9.97 14.19
N ILE A 260 -6.19 10.55 14.03
CA ILE A 260 -5.24 10.12 13.00
C ILE A 260 -4.70 8.73 13.29
N GLN A 261 -4.35 8.41 14.53
CA GLN A 261 -3.87 7.08 14.86
C GLN A 261 -4.97 6.02 14.68
N ALA A 262 -6.24 6.36 14.94
CA ALA A 262 -7.37 5.53 14.55
C ALA A 262 -7.44 5.26 13.04
N LEU A 263 -7.32 6.31 12.22
CA LEU A 263 -7.30 6.18 10.76
C LEU A 263 -6.12 5.35 10.27
N VAL A 264 -4.92 5.58 10.81
CA VAL A 264 -3.72 4.80 10.50
C VAL A 264 -3.96 3.32 10.83
N SER A 265 -4.54 3.01 11.99
CA SER A 265 -4.82 1.62 12.35
C SER A 265 -5.81 0.95 11.39
N ILE A 266 -6.90 1.64 11.03
CA ILE A 266 -7.89 1.12 10.08
C ILE A 266 -7.25 0.86 8.71
N ILE A 267 -6.53 1.86 8.18
CA ILE A 267 -5.90 1.76 6.85
C ILE A 267 -4.83 0.66 6.86
N SER A 268 -3.99 0.57 7.90
CA SER A 268 -2.96 -0.46 8.03
C SER A 268 -3.54 -1.88 8.05
N MET A 269 -4.74 -2.08 8.62
CA MET A 269 -5.42 -3.38 8.56
C MET A 269 -6.08 -3.64 7.20
N LEU A 270 -6.69 -2.64 6.57
CA LEU A 270 -7.35 -2.79 5.27
C LEU A 270 -6.37 -3.05 4.12
N LEU A 271 -5.15 -2.53 4.20
CA LEU A 271 -4.14 -2.69 3.14
C LEU A 271 -3.42 -4.04 3.15
N GLY A 272 -3.62 -4.88 4.17
CA GLY A 272 -2.96 -6.18 4.25
C GLY A 272 -3.87 -7.33 3.84
N VAL A 273 -3.28 -8.45 3.41
CA VAL A 273 -4.03 -9.66 3.05
C VAL A 273 -4.36 -10.44 4.34
N PRO A 274 -5.62 -10.83 4.59
CA PRO A 274 -5.97 -11.67 5.74
C PRO A 274 -5.19 -13.00 5.75
N LYS A 275 -4.86 -13.52 6.93
CA LYS A 275 -4.45 -14.93 7.08
C LYS A 275 -5.69 -15.83 7.06
N GLY A 276 -5.50 -17.10 6.69
CA GLY A 276 -6.56 -18.12 6.74
C GLY A 276 -7.51 -18.12 5.54
N LEU A 277 -7.11 -17.51 4.42
CA LEU A 277 -7.85 -17.60 3.15
C LEU A 277 -7.52 -18.91 2.43
N GLU A 278 -8.46 -19.38 1.62
CA GLU A 278 -8.18 -20.49 0.72
C GLU A 278 -7.18 -20.08 -0.39
N LYS A 279 -6.44 -21.04 -0.94
CA LYS A 279 -5.37 -20.78 -1.91
C LYS A 279 -5.81 -19.95 -3.13
N TYR A 280 -7.05 -20.13 -3.58
CA TYR A 280 -7.62 -19.34 -4.68
C TYR A 280 -7.88 -17.89 -4.25
N GLU A 281 -8.55 -17.70 -3.10
CA GLU A 281 -8.88 -16.39 -2.54
C GLU A 281 -7.61 -15.60 -2.19
N ASP A 282 -6.57 -16.27 -1.68
CA ASP A 282 -5.27 -15.68 -1.39
C ASP A 282 -4.61 -15.06 -2.62
N LEU A 283 -4.65 -15.76 -3.76
CA LEU A 283 -4.09 -15.26 -5.02
C LEU A 283 -4.88 -14.05 -5.52
N GLU A 284 -6.20 -14.08 -5.42
CA GLU A 284 -7.05 -12.96 -5.81
C GLU A 284 -6.87 -11.75 -4.89
N ALA A 285 -6.82 -11.96 -3.57
CA ALA A 285 -6.60 -10.92 -2.58
C ALA A 285 -5.24 -10.22 -2.79
N ASN A 286 -4.18 -10.99 -3.08
CA ASN A 286 -2.87 -10.42 -3.42
C ASN A 286 -2.91 -9.58 -4.71
N LYS A 287 -3.66 -10.02 -5.72
CA LYS A 287 -3.84 -9.27 -6.98
C LYS A 287 -4.62 -7.97 -6.76
N ILE A 288 -5.66 -7.99 -5.95
CA ILE A 288 -6.44 -6.78 -5.60
C ILE A 288 -5.57 -5.83 -4.77
N ARG A 289 -4.88 -6.34 -3.75
CA ARG A 289 -3.97 -5.55 -2.91
C ARG A 289 -2.89 -4.86 -3.74
N SER A 290 -2.20 -5.59 -4.63
CA SER A 290 -1.15 -5.00 -5.45
C SER A 290 -1.66 -3.88 -6.36
N ARG A 291 -2.91 -3.95 -6.84
CA ARG A 291 -3.57 -2.87 -7.57
C ARG A 291 -3.87 -1.66 -6.68
N ILE A 292 -4.43 -1.88 -5.49
CA ILE A 292 -4.76 -0.81 -4.52
C ILE A 292 -3.48 -0.09 -4.08
N VAL A 293 -2.48 -0.86 -3.63
CA VAL A 293 -1.18 -0.31 -3.21
C VAL A 293 -0.52 0.41 -4.38
N GLY A 294 -0.53 -0.15 -5.59
CA GLY A 294 0.01 0.51 -6.78
C GLY A 294 -0.68 1.85 -7.06
N SER A 295 -2.02 1.91 -6.97
CA SER A 295 -2.80 3.12 -7.20
C SER A 295 -2.60 4.22 -6.16
N ILE A 296 -2.16 3.87 -4.95
CA ILE A 296 -1.94 4.82 -3.85
C ILE A 296 -0.46 5.25 -3.80
N VAL A 297 0.45 4.29 -3.91
CA VAL A 297 1.89 4.51 -3.79
C VAL A 297 2.42 5.35 -4.95
N ILE A 298 1.91 5.17 -6.18
CA ILE A 298 2.39 5.91 -7.34
C ILE A 298 2.09 7.42 -7.19
N PRO A 299 0.84 7.87 -6.98
CA PRO A 299 0.56 9.30 -6.81
C PRO A 299 1.24 9.92 -5.59
N LEU A 300 1.22 9.25 -4.44
CA LEU A 300 1.87 9.76 -3.22
C LEU A 300 3.39 9.86 -3.40
N GLY A 301 4.01 8.84 -4.01
CA GLY A 301 5.43 8.86 -4.35
C GLY A 301 5.76 10.02 -5.28
N SER A 302 4.94 10.27 -6.30
CA SER A 302 5.10 11.41 -7.20
C SER A 302 4.96 12.77 -6.49
N ILE A 303 4.03 12.91 -5.56
CA ILE A 303 3.86 14.14 -4.76
C ILE A 303 5.10 14.38 -3.89
N VAL A 304 5.61 13.36 -3.21
CA VAL A 304 6.78 13.50 -2.32
C VAL A 304 8.04 13.80 -3.13
N VAL A 305 8.34 13.00 -4.16
CA VAL A 305 9.55 13.19 -4.98
C VAL A 305 9.47 14.51 -5.75
N GLY A 306 8.33 14.79 -6.39
CA GLY A 306 8.10 16.05 -7.09
C GLY A 306 8.17 17.26 -6.15
N GLY A 307 7.62 17.15 -4.95
CA GLY A 307 7.70 18.19 -3.92
C GLY A 307 9.13 18.48 -3.45
N ILE A 308 9.93 17.44 -3.19
CA ILE A 308 11.36 17.59 -2.81
C ILE A 308 12.13 18.29 -3.93
N ILE A 309 11.93 17.85 -5.18
CA ILE A 309 12.57 18.47 -6.35
C ILE A 309 12.14 19.93 -6.47
N ALA A 310 10.85 20.23 -6.31
CA ALA A 310 10.33 21.60 -6.39
C ALA A 310 10.93 22.51 -5.31
N VAL A 311 11.05 22.03 -4.07
CA VAL A 311 11.68 22.79 -2.97
C VAL A 311 13.16 23.04 -3.25
N ALA A 312 13.89 22.03 -3.74
CA ALA A 312 15.32 22.19 -4.07
C ALA A 312 15.53 23.20 -5.20
N ILE A 313 14.70 23.15 -6.25
CA ILE A 313 14.72 24.14 -7.33
C ILE A 313 14.39 25.52 -6.78
N ALA A 314 13.33 25.67 -5.97
CA ALA A 314 12.95 26.95 -5.39
C ALA A 314 14.09 27.57 -4.55
N GLN A 315 14.81 26.78 -3.77
CA GLN A 315 15.98 27.27 -3.01
C GLN A 315 17.09 27.81 -3.93
N ILE A 316 17.36 27.13 -5.04
CA ILE A 316 18.34 27.62 -6.03
C ILE A 316 17.89 28.97 -6.59
N PHE A 317 16.61 29.10 -6.99
CA PHE A 317 16.09 30.36 -7.54
C PHE A 317 16.09 31.51 -6.53
N LEU A 318 15.81 31.23 -5.25
CA LEU A 318 15.83 32.25 -4.20
C LEU A 318 17.26 32.72 -3.89
N ASN A 319 18.23 31.81 -3.86
CA ASN A 319 19.62 32.15 -3.55
C ASN A 319 20.36 32.76 -4.75
N PHE A 320 19.94 32.45 -5.98
CA PHE A 320 20.63 32.83 -7.21
C PHE A 320 19.69 33.49 -8.22
N HIS A 321 19.03 34.56 -7.80
CA HIS A 321 18.03 35.27 -8.61
C HIS A 321 18.58 35.75 -9.96
N GLU A 322 19.85 36.17 -10.02
CA GLU A 322 20.51 36.66 -11.24
C GLU A 322 20.65 35.57 -12.33
N TYR A 323 20.73 34.30 -11.92
CA TYR A 323 20.84 33.15 -12.81
C TYR A 323 19.50 32.50 -13.13
N ALA A 324 18.38 33.05 -12.63
CA ALA A 324 17.05 32.52 -12.88
C ALA A 324 16.74 32.28 -14.37
N PRO A 325 17.09 33.19 -15.31
CA PRO A 325 16.87 32.95 -16.75
C PRO A 325 17.69 31.77 -17.29
N LEU A 326 18.93 31.61 -16.83
CA LEU A 326 19.81 30.50 -17.22
C LEU A 326 19.26 29.16 -16.74
N PHE A 327 18.82 29.09 -15.48
CA PHE A 327 18.21 27.88 -14.92
C PHE A 327 16.89 27.54 -15.60
N ALA A 328 16.06 28.52 -15.91
CA ALA A 328 14.83 28.30 -16.67
C ALA A 328 15.11 27.69 -18.06
N LEU A 329 16.18 28.12 -18.73
CA LEU A 329 16.62 27.58 -20.01
C LEU A 329 17.10 26.13 -19.86
N ILE A 330 17.99 25.85 -18.90
CA ILE A 330 18.54 24.50 -18.65
C ILE A 330 17.42 23.52 -18.28
N ILE A 331 16.50 23.92 -17.38
CA ILE A 331 15.36 23.10 -16.96
C ILE A 331 14.43 22.84 -18.15
N SER A 332 14.11 23.86 -18.95
CA SER A 332 13.28 23.69 -20.15
C SER A 332 13.93 22.74 -21.17
N ALA A 333 15.24 22.88 -21.40
CA ALA A 333 15.99 21.99 -22.28
C ALA A 333 15.99 20.54 -21.75
N ALA A 334 16.19 20.35 -20.44
CA ALA A 334 16.14 19.03 -19.80
C ALA A 334 14.75 18.38 -19.93
N ILE A 335 13.68 19.15 -19.70
CA ILE A 335 12.29 18.67 -19.86
C ILE A 335 12.03 18.29 -21.33
N LEU A 336 12.44 19.11 -22.29
CA LEU A 336 12.26 18.83 -23.72
C LEU A 336 13.05 17.59 -24.17
N LEU A 337 14.28 17.41 -23.69
CA LEU A 337 15.07 16.21 -23.97
C LEU A 337 14.40 14.97 -23.36
N PHE A 338 13.94 15.06 -22.11
CA PHE A 338 13.27 13.95 -21.45
C PHE A 338 11.94 13.58 -22.14
N ALA A 339 11.14 14.59 -22.50
CA ALA A 339 9.90 14.41 -23.25
C ALA A 339 10.15 13.81 -24.64
N SER A 340 11.22 14.24 -25.33
CA SER A 340 11.64 13.68 -26.61
C SER A 340 12.03 12.21 -26.50
N VAL A 341 12.86 11.85 -25.50
CA VAL A 341 13.26 10.47 -25.23
C VAL A 341 12.05 9.59 -24.90
N MET A 342 11.15 10.07 -24.04
CA MET A 342 9.92 9.34 -23.72
C MET A 342 8.97 9.20 -24.91
N SER A 343 8.83 10.26 -25.71
CA SER A 343 8.00 10.25 -26.93
C SER A 343 8.56 9.31 -28.00
N SER A 344 9.88 9.09 -28.03
CA SER A 344 10.52 8.21 -29.01
C SER A 344 10.28 6.71 -28.75
N ALA A 345 9.79 6.34 -27.55
CA ALA A 345 9.59 4.96 -27.14
C ALA A 345 8.22 4.69 -26.47
N PRO A 346 7.09 4.87 -27.19
CA PRO A 346 5.73 4.92 -26.62
C PRO A 346 5.19 3.59 -26.06
N LYS A 347 5.93 2.49 -26.15
CA LYS A 347 5.51 1.15 -25.68
C LYS A 347 6.45 0.52 -24.64
N ILE A 348 7.48 1.24 -24.20
CA ILE A 348 8.36 0.74 -23.14
C ILE A 348 7.64 0.98 -21.80
N LYS A 349 7.41 -0.11 -21.05
CA LYS A 349 6.94 0.00 -19.67
C LYS A 349 8.05 0.64 -18.85
N ILE A 350 7.83 1.88 -18.40
CA ILE A 350 8.75 2.56 -17.49
C ILE A 350 8.85 1.74 -16.21
N THR A 351 10.04 1.21 -15.95
CA THR A 351 10.36 0.42 -14.76
C THR A 351 10.67 1.33 -13.57
N ARG A 352 10.49 0.83 -12.34
CA ARG A 352 10.84 1.59 -11.12
C ARG A 352 12.31 2.03 -11.14
N SER A 353 13.21 1.20 -11.66
CA SER A 353 14.63 1.51 -11.83
C SER A 353 14.86 2.70 -12.74
N GLU A 354 14.16 2.80 -13.86
CA GLU A 354 14.30 3.93 -14.79
C GLU A 354 13.82 5.24 -14.16
N VAL A 355 12.72 5.22 -13.39
CA VAL A 355 12.25 6.41 -12.65
C VAL A 355 13.26 6.84 -11.60
N LEU A 356 13.86 5.88 -10.87
CA LEU A 356 14.88 6.18 -9.86
C LEU A 356 16.15 6.74 -10.48
N ILE A 357 16.60 6.19 -11.61
CA ILE A 357 17.78 6.68 -12.34
C ILE A 357 17.52 8.10 -12.87
N ALA A 358 16.35 8.35 -13.45
CA ALA A 358 15.96 9.68 -13.93
C ALA A 358 15.88 10.68 -12.76
N SER A 359 15.25 10.30 -11.65
CA SER A 359 15.14 11.15 -10.45
C SER A 359 16.51 11.45 -9.85
N ALA A 360 17.38 10.44 -9.78
CA ALA A 360 18.76 10.61 -9.32
C ALA A 360 19.50 11.58 -10.24
N GLY A 361 19.43 11.41 -11.56
CA GLY A 361 20.07 12.31 -12.53
C GLY A 361 19.61 13.77 -12.41
N VAL A 362 18.32 14.01 -12.19
CA VAL A 362 17.78 15.36 -11.90
C VAL A 362 18.36 15.91 -10.60
N LEU A 363 18.44 15.09 -9.55
CA LEU A 363 18.97 15.49 -8.26
C LEU A 363 20.47 15.81 -8.33
N THR A 364 21.26 15.01 -9.07
CA THR A 364 22.68 15.30 -9.33
C THR A 364 22.84 16.61 -10.11
N LEU A 365 22.00 16.85 -11.11
CA LEU A 365 22.03 18.10 -11.89
C LEU A 365 21.75 19.31 -10.99
N ILE A 366 20.75 19.22 -10.11
CA ILE A 366 20.43 20.24 -9.10
C ILE A 366 21.63 20.50 -8.19
N ILE A 367 22.31 19.45 -7.71
CA ILE A 367 23.50 19.60 -6.86
C ILE A 367 24.64 20.28 -7.62
N ILE A 368 24.90 19.89 -8.87
CA ILE A 368 25.97 20.48 -9.70
C ILE A 368 25.66 21.96 -9.94
N ILE A 369 24.42 22.29 -10.30
CA ILE A 369 23.98 23.67 -10.49
C ILE A 369 24.18 24.50 -9.21
N ALA A 370 23.72 23.99 -8.07
CA ALA A 370 23.91 24.66 -6.78
C ALA A 370 25.39 24.83 -6.43
N SER A 371 26.23 23.84 -6.74
CA SER A 371 27.68 23.88 -6.44
C SER A 371 28.41 24.89 -7.32
N VAL A 372 28.09 24.95 -8.61
CA VAL A 372 28.67 25.94 -9.54
C VAL A 372 28.23 27.34 -9.16
N ALA A 373 26.95 27.51 -8.82
CA ALA A 373 26.43 28.81 -8.39
C ALA A 373 27.09 29.26 -7.07
N ALA A 374 27.30 28.35 -6.11
CA ALA A 374 28.02 28.63 -4.88
C ALA A 374 29.52 28.96 -5.09
N SER A 375 30.15 28.43 -6.14
CA SER A 375 31.58 28.70 -6.42
C SER A 375 31.83 30.03 -7.14
N GLN A 376 30.79 30.69 -7.66
CA GLN A 376 30.89 32.00 -8.32
C GLN A 376 30.69 33.17 -7.34
N HIS A 377 30.51 32.87 -6.05
CA HIS A 377 30.30 33.84 -4.97
C HIS A 377 31.55 34.07 -4.12
#